data_AF-A0A498CPI1-F1
#
_entry.id   AF-A0A498CPI1-F1
#
_cell.length_a   1.000
_cell.length_b   1.000
_cell.length_c   1.000
_cell.angle_alpha   90.00
_cell.angle_beta   90.00
_cell.angle_gamma   90.00
#
_symmetry.space_group_name_H-M   'P 1'
#
loop_
_entity.id
_entity.type
_entity.pdbx_description
1 polymer ?
#
loop_
_entity_poly.entity_id
_entity_poly.type
_entity_poly.pdbx_seq_one_letter_code
_entity_poly.pdbx_strand_id
1 'polypeptide(L)' 'MSAVILSFTPSVRCQRAAGAFAAVNIAARRMGYAEHLAYRAARTARREVLEGKKSAARAVADMKADLSLAARDDGPEAA' A
#
# COMPACT_ATOMS: atom_id res chain seq x y z
N MET A 1 38.81 -23.52 5.99
CA MET A 1 37.62 -22.82 6.53
C MET A 1 36.87 -22.20 5.36
N SER A 2 35.66 -22.66 5.05
CA SER A 2 34.83 -22.12 3.97
C SER A 2 33.87 -21.08 4.52
N ALA A 3 33.91 -19.86 3.99
CA ALA A 3 32.94 -18.82 4.32
C ALA A 3 31.65 -19.04 3.50
N VAL A 4 30.52 -19.16 4.18
CA VAL A 4 29.19 -19.17 3.55
C VAL A 4 28.68 -17.73 3.54
N ILE A 5 28.49 -17.17 2.35
CA ILE A 5 27.88 -15.84 2.20
C ILE A 5 26.38 -15.99 2.43
N LEU A 6 25.88 -15.48 3.56
CA LEU A 6 24.45 -15.33 3.80
C LEU A 6 23.96 -14.09 3.04
N SER A 7 23.24 -14.29 1.94
CA SER A 7 22.54 -13.18 1.27
C SER A 7 21.35 -12.73 2.12
N PHE A 8 21.51 -11.64 2.85
CA PHE A 8 20.43 -10.95 3.59
C PHE A 8 19.53 -10.12 2.66
N THR A 9 19.26 -10.61 1.45
CA THR A 9 18.39 -9.88 0.51
C THR A 9 16.94 -9.94 0.99
N PRO A 10 16.23 -8.80 1.03
CA PRO A 10 14.82 -8.80 1.35
C PRO A 10 14.08 -9.71 0.38
N SER A 11 13.22 -10.59 0.90
CA SER A 11 12.44 -11.48 0.06
C SER A 11 11.66 -10.70 -1.02
N VAL A 12 11.41 -11.35 -2.16
CA VAL A 12 10.59 -10.78 -3.24
C VAL A 12 9.23 -10.29 -2.72
N ARG A 13 8.66 -10.99 -1.71
CA ARG A 13 7.43 -10.58 -1.05
C ARG A 13 7.58 -9.26 -0.30
N CYS A 14 8.69 -9.07 0.43
CA CYS A 14 8.99 -7.81 1.12
C CYS A 14 9.13 -6.65 0.12
N GLN A 15 9.80 -6.88 -1.01
CA GLN A 15 9.96 -5.86 -2.06
C GLN A 15 8.60 -5.49 -2.68
N ARG A 16 7.77 -6.49 -3.00
CA ARG A 16 6.42 -6.27 -3.52
C ARG A 16 5.51 -5.54 -2.54
N ALA A 17 5.61 -5.85 -1.24
CA ALA A 17 4.85 -5.18 -0.20
C ALA A 17 5.28 -3.71 -0.03
N ALA A 18 6.59 -3.42 -0.12
CA ALA A 18 7.10 -2.05 -0.13
C ALA A 18 6.64 -1.27 -1.37
N GLY A 19 6.62 -1.91 -2.54
CA GLY A 19 6.06 -1.33 -3.76
C GLY A 19 4.57 -1.00 -3.64
N ALA A 20 3.78 -1.91 -3.06
CA ALA A 20 2.36 -1.68 -2.81
C ALA A 20 2.13 -0.50 -1.85
N PHE A 21 2.93 -0.40 -0.78
CA PHE A 21 2.90 0.74 0.13
C PHE A 21 3.14 2.07 -0.60
N ALA A 22 4.21 2.15 -1.38
CA ALA A 22 4.60 3.38 -2.07
C ALA A 22 3.52 3.80 -3.09
N ALA A 23 2.99 2.86 -3.88
CA ALA A 23 1.97 3.11 -4.87
C ALA A 23 0.68 3.67 -4.23
N VAL A 24 0.20 3.06 -3.15
CA VAL A 24 -1.00 3.51 -2.44
C VAL A 24 -0.78 4.87 -1.77
N ASN A 25 0.36 5.10 -1.12
CA ASN A 25 0.64 6.37 -0.46
C ASN A 25 0.68 7.53 -1.46
N ILE A 26 1.31 7.33 -2.62
CA ILE A 26 1.35 8.33 -3.69
C ILE A 26 -0.06 8.56 -4.26
N ALA A 27 -0.83 7.50 -4.50
CA ALA A 27 -2.19 7.61 -5.00
C ALA A 27 -3.10 8.38 -4.03
N ALA A 28 -3.08 8.02 -2.74
CA ALA A 28 -3.88 8.68 -1.70
C ALA A 28 -3.53 10.16 -1.56
N ARG A 29 -2.23 10.51 -1.56
CA ARG A 29 -1.79 11.92 -1.54
C ARG A 29 -2.26 12.69 -2.76
N ARG A 30 -2.23 12.08 -3.95
CA ARG A 30 -2.75 12.69 -5.19
C ARG A 30 -4.26 12.88 -5.18
N MET A 31 -4.99 12.11 -4.38
CA MET A 31 -6.43 12.27 -4.18
C MET A 31 -6.78 13.33 -3.13
N GLY A 32 -5.79 13.97 -2.50
CA GLY A 32 -6.01 15.03 -1.50
C GLY A 32 -6.15 14.55 -0.05
N TYR A 33 -5.94 13.25 0.21
CA TYR A 33 -5.98 12.75 1.59
C TYR A 33 -4.84 13.31 2.44
N ALA A 34 -5.14 13.56 3.71
CA ALA A 34 -4.15 13.92 4.72
C ALA A 34 -3.07 12.83 4.86
N GLU A 35 -1.84 13.24 5.17
CA GLU A 35 -0.67 12.33 5.18
C GLU A 35 -0.86 11.12 6.11
N HIS A 36 -1.48 11.32 7.26
CA HIS A 36 -1.74 10.24 8.22
C HIS A 36 -2.75 9.19 7.69
N LEU A 37 -3.75 9.62 6.91
CA LEU A 37 -4.71 8.73 6.27
C LEU A 37 -4.07 7.96 5.11
N ALA A 38 -3.30 8.66 4.27
CA ALA A 38 -2.53 8.06 3.18
C ALA A 38 -1.55 6.99 3.71
N TYR A 39 -0.84 7.29 4.81
CA TYR A 39 0.05 6.35 5.46
C TYR A 39 -0.70 5.13 6.02
N ARG A 40 -1.86 5.34 6.65
CA ARG A 40 -2.68 4.24 7.20
C ARG A 40 -3.16 3.31 6.10
N ALA A 41 -3.69 3.84 5.00
CA ALA A 41 -4.14 3.07 3.84
C ALA A 41 -2.98 2.27 3.20
N ALA A 42 -1.83 2.93 2.99
CA ALA A 42 -0.64 2.28 2.46
C ALA A 42 -0.12 1.16 3.38
N ARG A 43 -0.15 1.36 4.71
CA ARG A 43 0.25 0.35 5.68
C ARG A 43 -0.67 -0.87 5.65
N THR A 44 -1.97 -0.68 5.47
CA THR A 44 -2.93 -1.77 5.29
C THR A 44 -2.63 -2.58 4.04
N ALA A 45 -2.45 -1.92 2.88
CA ALA A 45 -2.11 -2.60 1.63
C ALA A 45 -0.79 -3.40 1.72
N ARG A 46 0.24 -2.82 2.38
CA ARG A 46 1.50 -3.52 2.65
C ARG A 46 1.28 -4.79 3.47
N ARG A 47 0.46 -4.72 4.50
CA ARG A 47 0.16 -5.85 5.39
C ARG A 47 -0.54 -6.98 4.63
N GLU A 48 -1.51 -6.67 3.78
CA GLU A 48 -2.22 -7.68 2.98
C GLU A 48 -1.27 -8.46 2.05
N VAL A 49 -0.27 -7.78 1.48
CA VAL A 49 0.73 -8.42 0.62
C VAL A 49 1.73 -9.26 1.42
N LEU A 50 2.14 -8.79 2.61
CA LEU A 50 3.03 -9.56 3.50
C LEU A 50 2.37 -10.83 4.03
N GLU A 51 1.09 -10.73 4.41
CA GLU A 51 0.27 -11.85 4.86
C GLU A 51 -0.10 -12.81 3.71
N GLY A 52 0.20 -12.45 2.45
CA GLY A 52 -0.09 -13.28 1.29
C GLY A 52 -1.57 -13.37 0.92
N LYS A 53 -2.41 -12.51 1.50
CA LYS A 53 -3.86 -12.46 1.22
C LYS A 53 -4.16 -11.99 -0.20
N LYS A 54 -3.34 -11.08 -0.74
CA LYS A 54 -3.48 -10.50 -2.07
C LYS A 54 -2.15 -10.35 -2.78
N SER A 55 -2.17 -10.38 -4.11
CA SER A 55 -1.03 -9.94 -4.91
C SER A 55 -0.83 -8.42 -4.75
N ALA A 56 0.40 -7.94 -4.93
CA ALA A 56 0.68 -6.50 -4.81
C ALA A 56 -0.16 -5.63 -5.76
N ALA A 57 -0.34 -6.08 -7.00
CA ALA A 57 -1.17 -5.38 -7.97
C ALA A 57 -2.64 -5.30 -7.51
N ARG A 58 -3.20 -6.40 -6.99
CA ARG A 58 -4.58 -6.43 -6.50
C ARG A 58 -4.77 -5.59 -5.24
N ALA A 59 -3.85 -5.67 -4.28
CA ALA A 59 -3.89 -4.85 -3.06
C ALA A 59 -3.86 -3.34 -3.39
N VAL A 60 -3.07 -2.93 -4.38
CA VAL A 60 -3.05 -1.53 -4.84
C VAL A 60 -4.34 -1.15 -5.55
N ALA A 61 -4.86 -2.01 -6.44
CA ALA A 61 -6.08 -1.73 -7.19
C ALA A 61 -7.30 -1.60 -6.28
N ASP A 62 -7.48 -2.56 -5.35
CA ASP A 62 -8.58 -2.55 -4.38
C ASP A 62 -8.51 -1.29 -3.50
N MET A 63 -7.34 -1.01 -2.91
CA MET A 63 -7.18 0.16 -2.02
C MET A 63 -7.36 1.48 -2.77
N LYS A 64 -6.95 1.56 -4.04
CA LYS A 64 -7.20 2.75 -4.87
C LYS A 64 -8.69 2.91 -5.15
N ALA A 65 -9.42 1.82 -5.41
CA ALA A 65 -10.86 1.87 -5.61
C ALA A 65 -11.58 2.36 -4.34
N ASP A 66 -11.23 1.80 -3.18
CA ASP A 66 -11.78 2.19 -1.87
C ASP A 66 -11.56 3.68 -1.59
N LEU A 67 -10.33 4.17 -1.79
CA LEU A 67 -10.02 5.61 -1.65
C LEU A 67 -10.77 6.47 -2.67
N SER A 68 -10.98 5.98 -3.89
CA SER A 68 -11.73 6.74 -4.90
C SER A 68 -13.21 6.83 -4.57
N LEU A 69 -13.78 5.78 -3.96
CA LEU A 69 -15.16 5.77 -3.50
C LEU A 69 -15.34 6.71 -2.31
N ALA A 70 -14.48 6.60 -1.29
CA ALA A 70 -14.52 7.48 -0.13
C ALA A 70 -14.37 8.97 -0.52
N ALA A 71 -13.48 9.30 -1.46
CA ALA A 71 -13.32 10.68 -1.93
C ALA A 71 -14.53 11.23 -2.70
N ARG A 72 -15.40 10.36 -3.25
CA ARG A 72 -16.64 10.76 -3.92
C ARG A 72 -17.76 11.00 -2.92
N ASP A 73 -17.80 10.21 -1.85
CA ASP A 73 -18.81 10.33 -0.80
C ASP A 73 -18.59 11.58 0.07
N ASP A 74 -17.37 12.11 0.15
CA ASP A 74 -17.05 13.40 0.80
C ASP A 74 -17.41 14.65 -0.06
N GLY A 75 -18.19 14.49 -1.14
CA GLY A 75 -18.81 15.60 -1.91
C GLY A 75 -20.00 16.26 -1.19
N PRO A 76 -20.44 17.47 -1.58
CA PRO A 76 -20.87 18.55 -0.68
C PRO A 76 -22.19 18.26 0.06
N GLU A 77 -22.11 17.58 1.20
CA GLU A 77 -23.23 17.43 2.13
C GLU A 77 -22.80 17.60 3.60
N ALA A 78 -21.84 18.50 3.83
CA ALA A 78 -21.66 19.14 5.14
C ALA A 78 -22.16 20.59 5.02
N ALA A 79 -23.48 20.72 5.12
CA ALA A 79 -24.22 21.98 5.27
C ALA A 79 -23.94 22.66 6.63
#